data_AF-A0AAV8XFW1-F1
#
_entry.id   AF-A0AAV8XFW1-F1
#
_cell.length_a   1.000
_cell.length_b   1.000
_cell.length_c   1.000
_cell.angle_alpha   90.00
_cell.angle_beta   90.00
_cell.angle_gamma   90.00
#
_symmetry.space_group_name_H-M   'P 1'
#
loop_
_entity.id
_entity.type
_entity.pdbx_description
1 polymer ?
#
loop_
_entity_poly.entity_id
_entity_poly.type
_entity_poly.pdbx_seq_one_letter_code
_entity_poly.pdbx_strand_id
1 'polypeptide(L)'
;MFKLCSGTGFTWNMKLYCGKHRDAGVSVPTNIVMQLSQKLLNSGRTVVTDNYYTSLELANKLLDNITHLLKTLRAYRSGNPKEVTTKEQEK
;
A
#
# COMPACT_ATOMS: atom_id res chain seq x y z
N MET A 1 12.13 5.58 9.17
CA MET A 1 12.70 4.65 8.18
C MET A 1 11.58 3.77 7.66
N PHE A 2 11.53 3.54 6.35
CA PHE A 2 10.58 2.65 5.68
C PHE A 2 11.32 1.42 5.18
N LYS A 3 10.69 0.25 5.26
CA LYS A 3 11.29 -1.01 4.80
C LYS A 3 10.24 -1.89 4.12
N LEU A 4 10.66 -2.60 3.08
CA LEU A 4 9.91 -3.67 2.46
C LEU A 4 10.58 -5.00 2.80
N CYS A 5 9.83 -5.89 3.42
CA CYS A 5 10.32 -7.19 3.86
C CYS A 5 9.51 -8.33 3.26
N SER A 6 10.13 -9.50 3.13
CA SER A 6 9.42 -10.76 2.91
C SER A 6 8.69 -11.21 4.19
N GLY A 7 7.75 -12.14 4.04
CA GLY A 7 7.13 -12.83 5.19
C GLY A 7 8.13 -13.62 6.04
N THR A 8 9.30 -13.97 5.49
CA THR A 8 10.39 -14.64 6.23
C THR A 8 11.33 -13.67 6.96
N GLY A 9 11.07 -12.35 6.88
CA GLY A 9 11.86 -11.32 7.56
C GLY A 9 13.03 -10.74 6.75
N PHE A 10 13.27 -11.22 5.52
CA PHE A 10 14.31 -10.66 4.64
C PHE A 10 13.93 -9.26 4.16
N THR A 11 14.85 -8.30 4.21
CA THR A 11 14.59 -6.91 3.77
C THR A 11 15.02 -6.73 2.32
N TRP A 12 14.05 -6.47 1.44
CA TRP A 12 14.28 -6.26 0.01
C TRP A 12 14.76 -4.85 -0.31
N ASN A 13 14.19 -3.86 0.36
CA ASN A 13 14.50 -2.46 0.12
C ASN A 13 14.18 -1.62 1.36
N MET A 14 14.89 -0.51 1.52
CA MET A 14 14.67 0.42 2.62
C MET A 14 14.89 1.86 2.17
N LYS A 15 14.17 2.79 2.80
CA LYS A 15 14.29 4.22 2.55
C LYS A 15 14.32 4.97 3.87
N LEU A 16 15.32 5.84 4.04
CA LEU A 16 15.39 6.73 5.18
C LEU A 16 14.34 7.85 5.05
N TYR A 17 13.71 8.18 6.17
CA TYR A 17 12.80 9.32 6.23
C TYR A 17 13.60 10.56 6.62
N CYS A 18 13.79 11.47 5.67
CA CYS A 18 14.57 12.69 5.88
C CYS A 18 13.67 13.95 5.99
N GLY A 19 12.40 13.79 6.33
CA GLY A 19 11.44 14.90 6.42
C GLY A 19 10.57 15.08 5.17
N LYS A 20 10.15 16.34 4.90
CA LYS A 20 9.14 16.66 3.88
C LYS A 20 9.73 16.67 2.47
N HIS A 21 9.88 15.49 1.88
CA HIS A 21 10.06 15.35 0.44
C HIS A 21 8.70 14.96 -0.18
N ARG A 22 8.15 15.83 -1.04
CA ARG A 22 6.84 15.65 -1.68
C ARG A 22 7.00 15.84 -3.17
N ASP A 23 6.73 14.77 -3.92
CA ASP A 23 6.59 14.87 -5.37
C ASP A 23 5.19 15.44 -5.67
N ALA A 24 5.12 16.40 -6.60
CA ALA A 24 3.85 17.03 -6.95
C ALA A 24 2.89 16.00 -7.57
N GLY A 25 1.67 15.91 -7.03
CA GLY A 25 0.59 15.11 -7.60
C GLY A 25 0.50 13.65 -7.15
N VAL A 26 1.41 13.15 -6.31
CA VAL A 26 1.32 11.79 -5.74
C VAL A 26 1.33 11.84 -4.22
N SER A 27 0.44 11.08 -3.59
CA SER A 27 0.45 10.99 -2.13
C SER A 27 1.77 10.39 -1.63
N VAL A 28 2.35 10.97 -0.58
CA VAL A 28 3.60 10.51 0.03
C VAL A 28 3.58 9.00 0.34
N PRO A 29 2.51 8.42 0.93
CA PRO A 29 2.49 7.01 1.24
C PRO A 29 2.47 6.12 -0.02
N THR A 30 1.72 6.50 -1.06
CA THR A 30 1.72 5.78 -2.34
C THR A 30 3.12 5.78 -2.96
N ASN A 31 3.79 6.93 -2.98
CA ASN A 31 5.13 7.04 -3.55
C ASN A 31 6.15 6.17 -2.81
N ILE A 32 6.10 6.14 -1.48
CA ILE A 32 6.97 5.28 -0.67
C ILE A 32 6.80 3.81 -1.05
N VAL A 33 5.56 3.31 -1.13
CA VAL A 33 5.30 1.90 -1.46
C VAL A 33 5.77 1.56 -2.87
N MET A 34 5.48 2.42 -3.86
CA MET A 34 5.89 2.20 -5.24
C MET A 34 7.42 2.16 -5.38
N GLN A 35 8.14 3.08 -4.72
CA GLN A 35 9.61 3.11 -4.75
C GLN A 35 10.22 1.90 -4.05
N LEU A 36 9.70 1.51 -2.88
CA LEU A 36 10.20 0.34 -2.18
C LEU A 36 9.99 -0.95 -2.99
N SER A 37 8.85 -1.04 -3.71
CA SER A 37 8.44 -2.24 -4.45
C SER A 37 8.98 -2.28 -5.88
N GLN A 38 9.63 -1.23 -6.38
CA GLN A 38 9.99 -1.03 -7.80
C GLN A 38 10.63 -2.26 -8.46
N LYS A 39 11.55 -2.96 -7.77
CA LYS A 39 12.26 -4.14 -8.29
C LYS A 39 11.43 -5.44 -8.28
N LEU A 40 10.27 -5.42 -7.64
CA LEU A 40 9.37 -6.56 -7.45
C LEU A 40 8.03 -6.37 -8.15
N LEU A 41 7.82 -5.23 -8.81
CA LEU A 41 6.65 -4.98 -9.64
C LEU A 41 6.64 -5.94 -10.83
N ASN A 42 5.45 -6.15 -11.39
CA ASN A 42 5.21 -7.00 -12.56
C ASN A 42 5.50 -8.49 -12.36
N SER A 43 5.63 -8.95 -11.12
CA SER A 43 5.96 -10.35 -10.81
C SER A 43 4.80 -11.13 -10.19
N GLY A 44 3.56 -10.63 -10.24
CA GLY A 44 2.39 -11.31 -9.68
C GLY A 44 2.40 -11.41 -8.15
N ARG A 45 3.15 -10.56 -7.45
CA ARG A 45 3.29 -10.59 -5.99
C ARG A 45 2.17 -9.81 -5.30
N THR A 46 1.99 -10.10 -4.03
CA THR A 46 1.09 -9.36 -3.15
C THR A 46 1.88 -8.54 -2.15
N VAL A 47 1.64 -7.24 -2.12
CA VAL A 47 2.17 -6.32 -1.12
C VAL A 47 1.16 -6.18 0.01
N VAL A 48 1.61 -6.43 1.23
CA VAL A 48 0.81 -6.21 2.44
C VAL A 48 1.25 -4.91 3.09
N THR A 49 0.33 -3.97 3.30
CA THR A 49 0.65 -2.65 3.87
C THR A 49 -0.17 -2.33 5.11
N ASP A 50 0.39 -1.50 6.00
CA ASP A 50 -0.40 -0.85 7.05
C ASP A 50 -1.37 0.20 6.46
N ASN A 51 -2.38 0.54 7.24
CA ASN A 51 -3.44 1.51 6.96
C ASN A 51 -2.93 2.85 6.46
N TYR A 52 -1.82 3.37 7.01
CA TYR A 52 -1.24 4.65 6.62
C TYR A 52 -0.79 4.68 5.15
N TYR A 53 -0.29 3.55 4.65
CA TYR A 53 0.24 3.44 3.29
C TYR A 53 -0.80 3.07 2.24
N THR A 54 -1.98 2.64 2.69
CA THR A 54 -3.03 2.22 1.78
C THR A 54 -3.72 3.42 1.14
N SER A 55 -4.08 3.34 -0.14
CA SER A 55 -5.05 4.20 -0.83
C SER A 55 -5.65 3.48 -2.04
N LEU A 56 -6.79 3.97 -2.56
CA LEU A 56 -7.36 3.43 -3.80
C LEU A 56 -6.43 3.71 -4.99
N GLU A 57 -5.80 4.89 -5.01
CA GLU A 57 -4.76 5.25 -5.97
C GLU A 57 -3.59 4.25 -5.95
N LEU A 58 -3.11 3.86 -4.76
CA LEU A 58 -2.07 2.84 -4.64
C LEU A 58 -2.54 1.48 -5.16
N ALA A 59 -3.76 1.07 -4.82
CA ALA A 59 -4.31 -0.22 -5.26
C ALA A 59 -4.34 -0.31 -6.79
N ASN A 60 -4.83 0.74 -7.46
CA ASN A 60 -4.87 0.79 -8.92
C ASN A 60 -3.46 0.77 -9.53
N LYS A 61 -2.54 1.59 -9.02
CA LYS A 61 -1.14 1.63 -9.50
C LYS A 61 -0.43 0.28 -9.37
N LEU A 62 -0.66 -0.44 -8.28
CA LEU A 62 -0.09 -1.77 -8.09
C LEU A 62 -0.73 -2.78 -9.06
N LEU A 63 -2.05 -2.71 -9.24
CA LEU A 63 -2.78 -3.59 -10.15
C LEU A 63 -2.31 -3.41 -11.62
N ASP A 64 -2.10 -2.17 -12.05
CA ASP A 64 -1.51 -1.84 -13.37
C ASP A 64 -0.10 -2.44 -13.54
N ASN A 65 0.59 -2.74 -12.44
CA ASN A 65 1.92 -3.35 -12.40
C ASN A 65 1.87 -4.82 -11.93
N ILE A 66 0.78 -5.54 -12.21
CA ILE A 66 0.59 -6.98 -11.88
C ILE A 66 1.01 -7.28 -10.43
N THR A 67 0.60 -6.41 -9.51
CA THR A 67 0.93 -6.50 -8.09
C THR A 67 -0.34 -6.26 -7.29
N HIS A 68 -0.66 -7.17 -6.38
CA HIS A 68 -1.87 -7.06 -5.58
C HIS A 68 -1.60 -6.31 -4.27
N LEU A 69 -2.59 -5.59 -3.78
CA LEU A 69 -2.55 -4.91 -2.49
C LEU A 69 -3.45 -5.63 -1.49
N LEU A 70 -2.89 -6.03 -0.35
CA LEU A 70 -3.64 -6.63 0.75
C LEU A 70 -3.50 -5.74 1.99
N LYS A 71 -4.62 -5.40 2.59
CA LYS A 71 -4.69 -4.44 3.71
C LYS A 71 -5.95 -4.63 4.53
N THR A 72 -5.96 -4.08 5.75
CA THR A 72 -7.18 -3.96 6.55
C THR A 72 -7.98 -2.72 6.16
N LEU A 73 -9.31 -2.84 6.09
CA LEU A 73 -10.19 -1.78 5.62
C LEU A 73 -10.94 -1.15 6.80
N ARG A 74 -10.69 0.13 7.07
CA ARG A 74 -11.49 0.90 8.04
C ARG A 74 -12.83 1.27 7.41
N ALA A 75 -13.92 1.05 8.14
CA ALA A 75 -15.28 1.27 7.66
C ALA A 75 -15.53 2.71 7.17
N TYR A 76 -15.08 3.73 7.92
CA TYR A 76 -15.31 5.14 7.59
C TYR A 76 -14.46 5.70 6.44
N ARG A 77 -13.68 4.86 5.75
CA ARG A 77 -12.79 5.32 4.68
C ARG A 77 -13.60 5.67 3.42
N SER A 78 -13.37 6.87 2.88
CA SER A 78 -13.92 7.29 1.59
C SER A 78 -13.56 6.31 0.48
N GLY A 79 -14.53 5.99 -0.38
CA GLY A 79 -14.40 5.07 -1.50
C GLY A 79 -14.78 3.61 -1.20
N ASN A 80 -15.13 3.28 0.05
CA ASN A 80 -15.68 1.96 0.36
C ASN A 80 -17.12 1.83 -0.16
N PRO A 81 -17.52 0.66 -0.72
CA PRO A 81 -18.91 0.36 -1.02
C PRO A 81 -19.75 0.35 0.26
N LYS A 82 -20.99 0.86 0.19
CA LYS A 82 -21.86 0.98 1.37
C LYS A 82 -22.12 -0.39 2.00
N GLU A 83 -22.25 -1.42 1.18
CA GLU A 83 -22.50 -2.82 1.52
C GLU A 83 -21.42 -3.41 2.44
N VAL A 84 -20.19 -2.93 2.33
CA VAL A 84 -19.05 -3.38 3.14
C VAL A 84 -18.97 -2.60 4.46
N THR A 85 -19.57 -1.42 4.53
CA THR A 85 -19.54 -0.54 5.71
C THR A 85 -20.73 -0.71 6.65
N THR A 86 -21.87 -1.20 6.15
CA THR A 86 -23.10 -1.37 6.94
C THR A 86 -23.30 -2.75 7.54
N LYS A 87 -22.52 -3.76 7.14
CA LYS A 87 -22.57 -5.08 7.77
C LYS A 87 -21.81 -5.05 9.10
N GLU A 88 -22.49 -5.36 10.20
CA GLU A 88 -21.82 -5.80 11.42
C GLU A 88 -20.88 -6.94 11.02
N GLN A 89 -19.59 -6.79 11.32
CA GLN A 89 -18.63 -7.84 11.02
C GLN A 89 -19.00 -9.03 11.90
N GLU A 90 -19.59 -10.07 11.31
CA GLU A 90 -19.82 -11.34 11.99
C GLU A 90 -18.48 -11.77 12.60
N LYS A 91 -18.49 -11.85 13.92
CA LYS A 91 -17.32 -11.96 14.77
C LYS A 91 -16.88 -13.40 14.94
#